data_AF-A0A940BHH8-F1
#
_entry.id   AF-A0A940BHH8-F1
#
_cell.length_a   1.000
_cell.length_b   1.000
_cell.length_c   1.000
_cell.angle_alpha   90.00
_cell.angle_beta   90.00
_cell.angle_gamma   90.00
#
_symmetry.space_group_name_H-M   'P 1'
#
loop_
_entity.id
_entity.type
_entity.pdbx_description
1 polymer ?
#
loop_
_entity_poly.entity_id
_entity_poly.type
_entity_poly.pdbx_seq_one_letter_code
_entity_poly.pdbx_strand_id
1 'polypeptide(L)'
;MKPLFFLVLLAVVARVDAQDIIVVNPEFKKTVPYEFNSEWHYLTSDLYLFNGTKFQTTLNGIYSALPKKKRAESPAPENILITASIDGTALGKLSYPIFNFTVKATDGTMKTYTADSYEAIRLMDNLPLTSIGNSKIDCNINIDIITKATPNKIFDFVATQLKSISDFTTPLSAAKTLVGELGNLITSKTNNKEYKFNSTIRLYEEEGFSKRVASVSVYAFIPSQQGSAGINPVELFKYIDENDNPKLDRDKIASLIKCSQYPFMVIVNYKSKYASDPVIGDQTTSETVEARLAKVKKAYETQLLSAEIYTQELKLIDYLNDFVTLKSSINNYTLNTKNRITDDLRPMFLQIFENYMKLRSTLSSRIKEFGNNPVFQNEFLPTYQTIITNAEGYLDGDNNLKNIKNTALAIDEYNAGRKKHTPEENEKTLSILHSIQYPEHSGDNAALSELRTLVASIENEQYANVFANKVNQLKTMHPGAEATSFCEKLKSDVNSTYCRLCRERANCVINDYMQRLDDENNRLAAQKLDANIANARDQVFAILQKEKIIRRHFDNDFPDGMPEDVAFIKEDFDRLQLNRKKLQSALNNEYSGLNTTQINIIAEDI
;
A
#
# COMPACT_ATOMS: atom_id res chain seq x y z
N MET A 1 -73.55 30.45 48.21
CA MET A 1 -72.95 29.15 48.59
C MET A 1 -72.85 28.13 47.43
N LYS A 2 -72.69 28.57 46.16
CA LYS A 2 -72.53 27.67 44.99
C LYS A 2 -71.09 27.46 44.45
N PRO A 3 -70.06 28.27 44.77
CA PRO A 3 -68.73 28.06 44.15
C PRO A 3 -67.89 26.99 44.87
N LEU A 4 -68.16 26.70 46.15
CA LEU A 4 -67.39 25.70 46.91
C LEU A 4 -67.72 24.26 46.48
N PHE A 5 -68.96 23.99 46.08
CA PHE A 5 -69.40 22.66 45.65
C PHE A 5 -68.85 22.27 44.28
N PHE A 6 -68.68 23.25 43.38
CA PHE A 6 -68.11 23.04 42.06
C PHE A 6 -66.59 22.79 42.10
N LEU A 7 -65.87 23.43 43.04
CA LEU A 7 -64.44 23.21 43.26
C LEU A 7 -64.14 21.84 43.88
N VAL A 8 -65.00 21.34 44.76
CA VAL A 8 -64.90 19.97 45.30
C VAL A 8 -65.24 18.92 44.24
N LEU A 9 -66.22 19.18 43.36
CA LEU A 9 -66.53 18.26 42.26
C LEU A 9 -65.41 18.20 41.22
N LEU A 10 -64.76 19.33 40.89
CA LEU A 10 -63.58 19.36 40.01
C LEU A 10 -62.34 18.71 40.64
N ALA A 11 -62.15 18.83 41.96
CA ALA A 11 -61.06 18.14 42.66
C ALA A 11 -61.28 16.61 42.76
N VAL A 12 -62.53 16.14 42.73
CA VAL A 12 -62.87 14.70 42.74
C VAL A 12 -62.79 14.09 41.33
N VAL A 13 -63.11 14.84 40.28
CA VAL A 13 -63.00 14.38 38.88
C VAL A 13 -61.57 14.45 38.34
N ALA A 14 -60.69 15.28 38.93
CA ALA A 14 -59.28 15.35 38.55
C ALA A 14 -58.40 14.20 39.11
N ARG A 15 -58.95 13.27 39.89
CA ARG A 15 -58.33 11.95 40.09
C ARG A 15 -58.65 11.08 38.89
N VAL A 16 -58.13 11.48 37.74
CA VAL A 16 -57.98 10.59 36.59
C VAL A 16 -57.27 9.35 37.09
N ASP A 17 -57.90 8.19 36.91
CA ASP A 17 -57.38 6.87 37.20
C ASP A 17 -56.04 6.67 36.45
N ALA A 18 -54.94 7.09 37.07
CA ALA A 18 -53.63 6.60 36.71
C ALA A 18 -53.63 5.11 37.08
N GLN A 19 -53.69 4.22 36.08
CA GLN A 19 -53.38 2.82 36.30
C GLN A 19 -51.95 2.75 36.82
N ASP A 20 -51.78 2.24 38.05
CA ASP A 20 -50.45 2.00 38.59
C ASP A 20 -49.79 0.89 37.78
N ILE A 21 -48.77 1.26 36.99
CA ILE A 21 -48.03 0.38 36.10
C ILE A 21 -46.53 0.47 36.41
N ILE A 22 -45.75 -0.50 35.92
CA ILE A 22 -44.29 -0.37 35.90
C ILE A 22 -43.95 0.62 34.78
N VAL A 23 -43.15 1.63 35.11
CA VAL A 23 -42.64 2.61 34.13
C VAL A 23 -41.14 2.45 33.96
N VAL A 24 -40.65 2.77 32.76
CA VAL A 24 -39.21 2.85 32.49
C VAL A 24 -38.75 4.26 32.87
N ASN A 25 -37.93 4.36 33.91
CA ASN A 25 -37.36 5.62 34.36
C ASN A 25 -35.90 5.74 33.89
N PRO A 26 -35.54 6.75 33.06
CA PRO A 26 -34.14 7.01 32.73
C PRO A 26 -33.44 7.61 33.96
N GLU A 27 -32.52 6.86 34.57
CA GLU A 27 -31.81 7.32 35.77
C GLU A 27 -30.65 8.24 35.39
N PHE A 28 -29.83 7.83 34.41
CA PHE A 28 -28.75 8.67 33.88
C PHE A 28 -28.23 8.18 32.53
N LYS A 29 -27.50 9.07 31.85
CA LYS A 29 -26.78 8.84 30.60
C LYS A 29 -25.42 9.52 30.65
N LYS A 30 -24.35 8.78 30.36
CA LYS A 30 -22.98 9.29 30.28
C LYS A 30 -22.42 8.99 28.90
N THR A 31 -21.96 10.02 28.22
CA THR A 31 -21.12 9.90 27.03
C THR A 31 -19.66 9.95 27.48
N VAL A 32 -18.81 9.14 26.88
CA VAL A 32 -17.36 9.21 27.15
C VAL A 32 -16.81 10.58 26.74
N PRO A 33 -15.78 11.10 27.41
CA PRO A 33 -15.21 12.41 27.10
C PRO A 33 -14.41 12.45 25.79
N TYR A 34 -14.11 11.30 25.18
CA TYR A 34 -13.34 11.21 23.94
C TYR A 34 -14.10 11.75 22.72
N GLU A 35 -13.43 12.55 21.89
CA GLU A 35 -13.96 13.00 20.61
C GLU A 35 -13.81 11.91 19.54
N PHE A 36 -14.93 11.32 19.15
CA PHE A 36 -14.98 10.42 18.00
C PHE A 36 -14.80 11.23 16.72
N ASN A 37 -13.66 11.06 16.05
CA ASN A 37 -13.40 11.59 14.71
C ASN A 37 -14.20 10.84 13.63
N SER A 38 -14.00 11.21 12.37
CA SER A 38 -14.69 10.63 11.22
C SER A 38 -14.40 9.14 11.00
N GLU A 39 -13.38 8.54 11.64
CA GLU A 39 -13.00 7.13 11.43
C GLU A 39 -13.95 6.12 12.10
N TRP A 40 -14.76 6.59 13.05
CA TRP A 40 -15.65 5.75 13.84
C TRP A 40 -16.98 5.60 13.12
N HIS A 41 -17.02 4.67 12.18
CA HIS A 41 -18.12 4.55 11.23
C HIS A 41 -19.29 3.68 11.71
N TYR A 42 -19.13 2.88 12.77
CA TYR A 42 -20.15 1.88 13.15
C TYR A 42 -20.57 1.98 14.62
N LEU A 43 -21.80 1.55 14.92
CA LEU A 43 -22.37 1.41 16.26
C LEU A 43 -22.63 -0.06 16.58
N THR A 44 -22.26 -0.47 17.79
CA THR A 44 -22.72 -1.72 18.42
C THR A 44 -23.45 -1.37 19.72
N SER A 45 -24.55 -2.05 20.04
CA SER A 45 -25.31 -1.82 21.28
C SER A 45 -25.54 -3.11 22.05
N ASP A 46 -25.02 -3.17 23.27
CA ASP A 46 -25.18 -4.28 24.20
C ASP A 46 -26.12 -3.88 25.36
N LEU A 47 -27.08 -4.74 25.67
CA LEU A 47 -28.09 -4.54 26.72
C LEU A 47 -27.87 -5.54 27.85
N TYR A 48 -27.86 -5.06 29.09
CA TYR A 48 -27.69 -5.85 30.30
C TYR A 48 -28.87 -5.65 31.24
N LEU A 49 -29.62 -6.72 31.53
CA LEU A 49 -30.66 -6.70 32.56
C LEU A 49 -30.09 -7.14 33.92
N PHE A 50 -30.28 -6.33 34.95
CA PHE A 50 -29.90 -6.61 36.32
C PHE A 50 -31.12 -6.69 37.23
N ASN A 51 -31.02 -7.48 38.30
CA ASN A 51 -32.08 -7.68 39.29
C ASN A 51 -33.43 -8.09 38.67
N GLY A 52 -33.41 -9.00 37.68
CA GLY A 52 -34.63 -9.49 37.04
C GLY A 52 -35.60 -10.10 38.05
N THR A 53 -35.09 -10.80 39.07
CA THR A 53 -35.92 -11.37 40.15
C THR A 53 -36.72 -10.33 40.94
N LYS A 54 -36.32 -9.06 40.90
CA LYS A 54 -37.03 -7.97 41.58
C LYS A 54 -38.31 -7.54 40.87
N PHE A 55 -38.56 -7.96 39.62
CA PHE A 55 -39.85 -7.71 38.94
C PHE A 55 -41.03 -8.23 39.76
N GLN A 56 -40.87 -9.36 40.45
CA GLN A 56 -41.86 -9.87 41.39
C GLN A 56 -42.17 -8.86 42.51
N THR A 57 -41.14 -8.28 43.11
CA THR A 57 -41.30 -7.33 44.22
C THR A 57 -41.95 -6.04 43.73
N THR A 58 -41.50 -5.54 42.58
CA THR A 58 -42.08 -4.37 41.91
C THR A 58 -43.57 -4.56 41.60
N LEU A 59 -43.94 -5.69 40.98
CA LEU A 59 -45.34 -6.02 40.68
C LEU A 59 -46.19 -6.16 41.94
N ASN A 60 -45.67 -6.84 42.97
CA ASN A 60 -46.40 -6.99 44.22
C ASN A 60 -46.56 -5.67 44.96
N GLY A 61 -45.59 -4.76 44.88
CA GLY A 61 -45.69 -3.40 45.43
C GLY A 61 -46.84 -2.62 44.79
N ILE A 62 -46.94 -2.66 43.45
CA ILE A 62 -48.03 -2.05 42.68
C ILE A 62 -49.37 -2.69 43.06
N TYR A 63 -49.46 -4.02 42.98
CA TYR A 63 -50.71 -4.74 43.21
C TYR A 63 -51.18 -4.62 44.66
N SER A 64 -50.25 -4.55 45.62
CA SER A 64 -50.54 -4.38 47.05
C SER A 64 -50.85 -2.93 47.45
N ALA A 65 -50.55 -1.94 46.62
CA ALA A 65 -50.95 -0.56 46.86
C ALA A 65 -52.42 -0.30 46.49
N LEU A 66 -53.01 -1.11 45.60
CA LEU A 66 -54.41 -0.97 45.18
C LEU A 66 -55.39 -1.29 46.34
N PRO A 67 -56.52 -0.58 46.47
CA PRO A 67 -57.60 -0.96 47.40
C PRO A 67 -58.13 -2.38 47.11
N LYS A 68 -58.53 -3.14 48.14
CA LYS A 68 -59.02 -4.54 48.01
C LYS A 68 -60.09 -4.71 46.91
N LYS A 69 -61.02 -3.75 46.79
CA LYS A 69 -62.08 -3.76 45.77
C LYS A 69 -61.52 -3.60 44.35
N LYS A 70 -60.60 -2.65 44.14
CA LYS A 70 -59.91 -2.44 42.85
C LYS A 70 -58.99 -3.61 42.49
N ARG A 71 -58.38 -4.33 43.45
CA ARG A 71 -57.59 -5.54 43.17
C ARG A 71 -58.42 -6.68 42.59
N ALA A 72 -59.63 -6.88 43.12
CA ALA A 72 -60.55 -7.92 42.64
C ALA A 72 -61.08 -7.60 41.23
N GLU A 73 -61.20 -6.31 40.89
CA GLU A 73 -61.66 -5.82 39.59
C GLU A 73 -60.52 -5.66 38.55
N SER A 74 -59.26 -5.57 39.00
CA SER A 74 -58.11 -5.40 38.10
C SER A 74 -57.71 -6.73 37.45
N PRO A 75 -57.64 -6.82 36.11
CA PRO A 75 -57.23 -8.05 35.44
C PRO A 75 -55.80 -8.41 35.83
N ALA A 76 -55.62 -9.67 36.25
CA ALA A 76 -54.32 -10.15 36.71
C ALA A 76 -53.26 -10.03 35.58
N PRO A 77 -52.04 -9.55 35.89
CA PRO A 77 -50.92 -9.60 34.96
C PRO A 77 -50.61 -11.05 34.57
N GLU A 78 -50.40 -11.28 33.27
CA GLU A 78 -49.96 -12.57 32.72
C GLU A 78 -48.53 -12.51 32.21
N ASN A 79 -48.12 -11.39 31.64
CA ASN A 79 -46.79 -11.23 31.07
C ASN A 79 -46.23 -9.82 31.32
N ILE A 80 -44.91 -9.74 31.43
CA ILE A 80 -44.14 -8.49 31.32
C ILE A 80 -43.34 -8.57 30.03
N LEU A 81 -43.69 -7.75 29.05
CA LEU A 81 -42.96 -7.62 27.79
C LEU A 81 -42.02 -6.42 27.88
N ILE A 82 -40.73 -6.63 27.65
CA ILE A 82 -39.74 -5.55 27.53
C ILE A 82 -39.34 -5.48 26.06
N THR A 83 -39.46 -4.30 25.48
CA THR A 83 -39.07 -4.03 24.10
C THR A 83 -38.02 -2.93 24.03
N ALA A 84 -37.19 -2.98 23.00
CA ALA A 84 -36.24 -1.92 22.68
C ALA A 84 -36.52 -1.40 21.28
N SER A 85 -36.56 -0.09 21.08
CA SER A 85 -36.66 0.53 19.76
C SER A 85 -35.44 1.41 19.51
N ILE A 86 -34.91 1.35 18.29
CA ILE A 86 -33.81 2.21 17.87
C ILE A 86 -34.34 3.12 16.76
N ASP A 87 -34.39 4.41 17.06
CA ASP A 87 -34.80 5.42 16.09
C ASP A 87 -33.63 5.78 15.16
N GLY A 88 -33.94 6.02 13.88
CA GLY A 88 -32.99 6.61 12.93
C GLY A 88 -32.03 5.64 12.24
N THR A 89 -32.35 4.35 12.13
CA THR A 89 -31.53 3.39 11.37
C THR A 89 -32.02 3.20 9.94
N ALA A 90 -31.18 2.65 9.05
CA ALA A 90 -31.59 2.22 7.69
C ALA A 90 -32.75 1.19 7.71
N LEU A 91 -33.04 0.58 8.87
CA LEU A 91 -34.13 -0.36 9.10
C LEU A 91 -35.45 0.31 9.52
N GLY A 92 -35.55 1.66 9.49
CA GLY A 92 -36.73 2.37 9.94
C GLY A 92 -36.99 2.26 11.45
N LYS A 93 -38.23 2.46 11.88
CA LYS A 93 -38.67 2.33 13.29
C LYS A 93 -38.95 0.87 13.63
N LEU A 94 -37.91 0.16 14.05
CA LEU A 94 -38.01 -1.25 14.45
C LEU A 94 -37.97 -1.38 15.96
N SER A 95 -38.87 -2.21 16.50
CA SER A 95 -38.92 -2.57 17.92
C SER A 95 -38.62 -4.04 18.10
N TYR A 96 -37.67 -4.33 18.97
CA TYR A 96 -37.17 -5.67 19.26
C TYR A 96 -37.79 -6.17 20.57
N PRO A 97 -38.34 -7.40 20.60
CA PRO A 97 -38.79 -7.99 21.85
C PRO A 97 -37.56 -8.49 22.62
N ILE A 98 -37.18 -7.84 23.71
CA ILE A 98 -35.95 -8.18 24.45
C ILE A 98 -36.21 -9.32 25.45
N PHE A 99 -37.28 -9.17 26.24
CA PHE A 99 -37.71 -10.18 27.20
C PHE A 99 -39.24 -10.28 27.24
N ASN A 100 -39.76 -11.47 27.52
CA ASN A 100 -41.15 -11.69 27.86
C ASN A 100 -41.23 -12.66 29.04
N PHE A 101 -41.49 -12.11 30.22
CA PHE A 101 -41.58 -12.89 31.46
C PHE A 101 -43.01 -13.31 31.73
N THR A 102 -43.22 -14.57 32.09
CA THR A 102 -44.54 -15.05 32.52
C THR A 102 -44.76 -14.71 34.00
N VAL A 103 -45.95 -14.19 34.30
CA VAL A 103 -46.43 -13.85 35.63
C VAL A 103 -47.52 -14.85 36.02
N LYS A 104 -47.40 -15.47 37.20
CA LYS A 104 -48.45 -16.29 37.79
C LYS A 104 -48.94 -15.66 39.08
N ALA A 105 -50.25 -15.52 39.22
CA ALA A 105 -50.87 -15.21 40.49
C ALA A 105 -50.97 -16.49 41.33
N THR A 106 -50.38 -16.49 42.52
CA THR A 106 -50.47 -17.60 43.48
C THR A 106 -50.77 -17.00 44.86
N ASP A 107 -51.90 -17.39 45.44
CA ASP A 107 -52.32 -16.99 46.81
C ASP A 107 -52.31 -15.48 47.06
N GLY A 108 -52.74 -14.69 46.07
CA GLY A 108 -52.80 -13.22 46.17
C GLY A 108 -51.45 -12.51 46.01
N THR A 109 -50.38 -13.26 45.74
CA THR A 109 -49.07 -12.73 45.36
C THR A 109 -48.78 -13.04 43.90
N MET A 110 -48.16 -12.09 43.20
CA MET A 110 -47.65 -12.30 41.84
C MET A 110 -46.27 -12.93 41.94
N LYS A 111 -45.99 -13.94 41.12
CA LYS A 111 -44.66 -14.56 40.95
C LYS A 111 -44.22 -14.39 39.51
N THR A 112 -42.99 -13.92 39.32
CA THR A 112 -42.35 -13.81 38.00
C THR A 112 -41.30 -14.90 37.86
N TYR A 113 -41.29 -15.61 36.74
CA TYR A 113 -40.21 -16.54 36.42
C TYR A 113 -39.15 -15.79 35.63
N THR A 114 -38.11 -15.34 36.35
CA THR A 114 -37.00 -14.52 35.86
C THR A 114 -35.70 -15.01 36.51
N ALA A 115 -34.59 -15.00 35.77
CA ALA A 115 -33.25 -15.22 36.27
C ALA A 115 -32.51 -13.89 36.51
N ASP A 116 -31.43 -13.93 37.30
CA ASP A 116 -30.54 -12.78 37.51
C ASP A 116 -29.21 -12.90 36.75
N SER A 117 -29.01 -13.98 36.00
CA SER A 117 -27.74 -14.32 35.34
C SER A 117 -27.81 -14.23 33.81
N TYR A 118 -28.65 -13.34 33.26
CA TYR A 118 -28.70 -13.18 31.81
C TYR A 118 -27.41 -12.59 31.26
N GLU A 119 -26.80 -13.26 30.30
CA GLU A 119 -25.75 -12.67 29.47
C GLU A 119 -26.25 -11.44 28.69
N ALA A 120 -25.31 -10.62 28.23
CA ALA A 120 -25.59 -9.45 27.41
C ALA A 120 -26.41 -9.80 26.17
N ILE A 121 -27.40 -8.97 25.84
CA ILE A 121 -28.13 -9.06 24.58
C ILE A 121 -27.50 -8.03 23.64
N ARG A 122 -26.82 -8.50 22.59
CA ARG A 122 -26.34 -7.62 21.53
C ARG A 122 -27.47 -7.34 20.56
N LEU A 123 -28.04 -6.15 20.67
CA LEU A 123 -29.19 -5.76 19.86
C LEU A 123 -28.79 -5.48 18.41
N MET A 124 -27.66 -4.81 18.20
CA MET A 124 -27.11 -4.51 16.88
C MET A 124 -25.59 -4.65 16.91
N ASP A 125 -25.03 -5.23 15.85
CA ASP A 125 -23.59 -5.29 15.61
C ASP A 125 -23.23 -4.53 14.32
N ASN A 126 -22.28 -3.59 14.46
CA ASN A 126 -21.70 -2.77 13.41
C ASN A 126 -22.72 -2.05 12.48
N LEU A 127 -23.65 -1.30 13.07
CA LEU A 127 -24.57 -0.42 12.33
C LEU A 127 -23.83 0.84 11.81
N PRO A 128 -23.86 1.16 10.52
CA PRO A 128 -23.18 2.34 9.99
C PRO A 128 -23.81 3.64 10.50
N LEU A 129 -22.99 4.56 10.97
CA LEU A 129 -23.42 5.88 11.47
C LEU A 129 -23.82 6.84 10.34
N THR A 130 -23.38 6.58 9.10
CA THR A 130 -23.74 7.41 7.94
C THR A 130 -25.22 7.38 7.61
N SER A 131 -25.93 6.33 8.00
CA SER A 131 -27.39 6.22 7.85
C SER A 131 -28.17 7.08 8.85
N ILE A 132 -27.49 7.66 9.85
CA ILE A 132 -28.13 8.21 11.06
C ILE A 132 -27.82 9.71 11.27
N GLY A 133 -26.87 10.27 10.50
CA GLY A 133 -26.41 11.65 10.69
C GLY A 133 -25.81 11.89 12.07
N ASN A 134 -25.57 13.15 12.44
CA ASN A 134 -25.10 13.54 13.79
C ASN A 134 -26.15 13.30 14.91
N SER A 135 -27.23 12.58 14.61
CA SER A 135 -28.30 12.27 15.54
C SER A 135 -27.79 11.33 16.62
N LYS A 136 -28.05 11.66 17.89
CA LYS A 136 -27.78 10.74 19.01
C LYS A 136 -28.61 9.48 18.79
N ILE A 137 -27.96 8.34 18.63
CA ILE A 137 -28.66 7.05 18.58
C ILE A 137 -29.13 6.77 20.01
N ASP A 138 -30.44 6.89 20.20
CA ASP A 138 -31.10 6.61 21.46
C ASP A 138 -31.90 5.32 21.30
N CYS A 139 -31.44 4.29 22.03
CA CYS A 139 -32.20 3.06 22.21
C CYS A 139 -33.24 3.33 23.31
N ASN A 140 -34.51 3.34 22.92
CA ASN A 140 -35.62 3.54 23.82
C ASN A 140 -36.10 2.18 24.33
N ILE A 141 -36.17 2.01 25.65
CA ILE A 141 -36.69 0.80 26.29
C ILE A 141 -38.13 1.06 26.72
N ASN A 142 -39.02 0.14 26.37
CA ASN A 142 -40.41 0.17 26.80
C ASN A 142 -40.74 -1.10 27.58
N ILE A 143 -41.67 -0.98 28.53
CA ILE A 143 -42.19 -2.10 29.30
C ILE A 143 -43.71 -2.11 29.22
N ASP A 144 -44.27 -3.27 28.87
CA ASP A 144 -45.70 -3.49 28.76
C ASP A 144 -46.12 -4.60 29.71
N ILE A 145 -47.06 -4.27 30.61
CA ILE A 145 -47.74 -5.27 31.42
C ILE A 145 -48.96 -5.76 30.63
N ILE A 146 -48.97 -7.06 30.35
CA ILE A 146 -50.01 -7.72 29.58
C ILE A 146 -50.89 -8.49 30.56
N THR A 147 -52.20 -8.28 30.45
CA THR A 147 -53.19 -8.84 31.38
C THR A 147 -54.14 -9.76 30.63
N LYS A 148 -54.95 -10.52 31.38
CA LYS A 148 -56.05 -11.32 30.82
C LYS A 148 -57.04 -10.52 29.95
N ALA A 149 -57.17 -9.21 30.20
CA ALA A 149 -58.05 -8.34 29.42
C ALA A 149 -57.40 -7.87 28.10
N THR A 150 -56.08 -8.01 27.97
CA THR A 150 -55.30 -7.56 26.81
C THR A 150 -54.45 -8.69 26.20
N PRO A 151 -55.00 -9.90 25.96
CA PRO A 151 -54.21 -11.07 25.57
C PRO A 151 -53.54 -10.90 24.19
N ASN A 152 -54.09 -10.05 23.33
CA ASN A 152 -53.63 -9.88 21.95
C ASN A 152 -52.44 -8.93 21.80
N LYS A 153 -52.01 -8.20 22.85
CA LYS A 153 -50.93 -7.22 22.75
C LYS A 153 -49.62 -7.78 22.15
N ILE A 154 -49.26 -9.02 22.46
CA ILE A 154 -48.08 -9.67 21.87
C ILE A 154 -48.28 -9.91 20.38
N PHE A 155 -49.46 -10.39 19.97
CA PHE A 155 -49.76 -10.62 18.56
C PHE A 155 -49.85 -9.31 17.77
N ASP A 156 -50.42 -8.25 18.36
CA ASP A 156 -50.49 -6.91 17.77
C ASP A 156 -49.09 -6.31 17.58
N PHE A 157 -48.21 -6.46 18.58
CA PHE A 157 -46.80 -6.10 18.48
C PHE A 157 -46.13 -6.85 17.32
N VAL A 158 -46.25 -8.18 17.26
CA VAL A 158 -45.64 -8.99 16.20
C VAL A 158 -46.18 -8.59 14.82
N ALA A 159 -47.50 -8.41 14.68
CA ALA A 159 -48.12 -8.02 13.42
C ALA A 159 -47.62 -6.64 12.95
N THR A 160 -47.47 -5.69 13.88
CA THR A 160 -46.92 -4.36 13.59
C THR A 160 -45.47 -4.46 13.12
N GLN A 161 -44.63 -5.25 13.79
CA GLN A 161 -43.23 -5.42 13.39
C GLN A 161 -43.09 -6.18 12.06
N LEU A 162 -43.89 -7.22 11.81
CA LEU A 162 -43.87 -7.92 10.52
C LEU A 162 -44.28 -7.01 9.36
N LYS A 163 -45.27 -6.13 9.58
CA LYS A 163 -45.65 -5.11 8.60
C LYS A 163 -44.49 -4.13 8.35
N SER A 164 -43.86 -3.62 9.40
CA SER A 164 -42.69 -2.75 9.28
C SER A 164 -41.52 -3.43 8.55
N ILE A 165 -41.28 -4.72 8.80
CA ILE A 165 -40.26 -5.51 8.08
C ILE A 165 -40.64 -5.70 6.60
N SER A 166 -41.92 -5.87 6.29
CA SER A 166 -42.38 -6.04 4.90
C SER A 166 -42.20 -4.78 4.04
N ASP A 167 -42.13 -3.61 4.68
CA ASP A 167 -41.87 -2.33 4.01
C ASP A 167 -40.37 -2.14 3.67
N PHE A 168 -39.49 -3.07 4.06
CA PHE A 168 -38.07 -3.00 3.72
C PHE A 168 -37.84 -3.24 2.23
N THR A 169 -37.20 -2.29 1.57
CA THR A 169 -36.84 -2.36 0.15
C THR A 169 -35.71 -3.34 -0.15
N THR A 170 -34.95 -3.77 0.86
CA THR A 170 -33.83 -4.71 0.69
C THR A 170 -33.91 -5.82 1.74
N PRO A 171 -33.93 -7.11 1.34
CA PRO A 171 -33.99 -8.22 2.29
C PRO A 171 -32.65 -8.37 3.02
N LEU A 172 -32.61 -7.88 4.26
CA LEU A 172 -31.44 -7.99 5.13
C LEU A 172 -31.48 -9.29 5.93
N SER A 173 -30.32 -9.92 6.17
CA SER A 173 -30.17 -11.05 7.10
C SER A 173 -30.72 -10.72 8.49
N ALA A 174 -30.57 -9.46 8.91
CA ALA A 174 -31.18 -8.86 10.09
C ALA A 174 -32.71 -9.03 10.12
N ALA A 175 -33.40 -8.77 9.02
CA ALA A 175 -34.85 -8.89 8.93
C ALA A 175 -35.30 -10.35 9.11
N LYS A 176 -34.61 -11.31 8.47
CA LYS A 176 -34.88 -12.75 8.66
C LYS A 176 -34.68 -13.19 10.12
N THR A 177 -33.60 -12.72 10.73
CA THR A 177 -33.29 -13.00 12.14
C THR A 177 -34.38 -12.46 13.05
N LEU A 178 -34.82 -11.23 12.83
CA LEU A 178 -35.91 -10.63 13.59
C LEU A 178 -37.25 -11.37 13.40
N VAL A 179 -37.59 -11.78 12.17
CA VAL A 179 -38.77 -12.62 11.93
C VAL A 179 -38.71 -13.92 12.74
N GLY A 180 -37.54 -14.56 12.79
CA GLY A 180 -37.32 -15.75 13.63
C GLY A 180 -37.54 -15.45 15.12
N GLU A 181 -37.02 -14.34 15.62
CA GLU A 181 -37.20 -13.90 17.01
C GLU A 181 -38.66 -13.56 17.36
N LEU A 182 -39.40 -12.93 16.44
CA LEU A 182 -40.83 -12.69 16.59
C LEU A 182 -41.62 -14.02 16.63
N GLY A 183 -41.23 -15.00 15.83
CA GLY A 183 -41.77 -16.36 15.89
C GLY A 183 -41.51 -17.03 17.25
N ASN A 184 -40.27 -16.95 17.74
CA ASN A 184 -39.89 -17.47 19.06
C ASN A 184 -40.70 -16.82 20.19
N LEU A 185 -40.95 -15.50 20.11
CA LEU A 185 -41.81 -14.80 21.07
C LEU A 185 -43.23 -15.39 21.08
N ILE A 186 -43.84 -15.61 19.91
CA ILE A 186 -45.17 -16.25 19.82
C ILE A 186 -45.13 -17.64 20.45
N THR A 187 -44.16 -18.47 20.09
CA THR A 187 -44.01 -19.84 20.62
C THR A 187 -43.81 -19.84 22.14
N SER A 188 -43.10 -18.86 22.69
CA SER A 188 -42.93 -18.74 24.14
C SER A 188 -44.25 -18.41 24.84
N LYS A 189 -45.04 -17.48 24.28
CA LYS A 189 -46.32 -17.09 24.84
C LYS A 189 -47.30 -18.24 24.80
N THR A 190 -47.41 -18.96 23.68
CA THR A 190 -48.33 -20.12 23.57
C THR A 190 -47.97 -21.24 24.54
N ASN A 191 -46.68 -21.44 24.81
CA ASN A 191 -46.19 -22.44 25.76
C ASN A 191 -46.12 -21.95 27.22
N ASN A 192 -46.50 -20.70 27.52
CA ASN A 192 -46.34 -20.06 28.84
C ASN A 192 -44.91 -20.19 29.40
N LYS A 193 -43.92 -20.01 28.51
CA LYS A 193 -42.50 -19.99 28.85
C LYS A 193 -41.98 -18.57 28.79
N GLU A 194 -40.88 -18.35 29.51
CA GLU A 194 -40.08 -17.15 29.34
C GLU A 194 -39.51 -17.08 27.92
N TYR A 195 -39.45 -15.86 27.37
CA TYR A 195 -38.67 -15.57 26.18
C TYR A 195 -37.58 -14.53 26.47
N LYS A 196 -36.43 -14.79 25.88
CA LYS A 196 -35.24 -13.95 25.86
C LYS A 196 -34.78 -13.83 24.41
N PHE A 197 -34.53 -12.62 23.96
CA PHE A 197 -33.88 -12.38 22.68
C PHE A 197 -32.48 -13.00 22.70
N ASN A 198 -32.23 -13.95 21.81
CA ASN A 198 -30.96 -14.70 21.79
C ASN A 198 -30.18 -14.52 20.49
N SER A 199 -30.79 -13.91 19.48
CA SER A 199 -30.10 -13.57 18.25
C SER A 199 -29.26 -12.29 18.40
N THR A 200 -28.20 -12.18 17.60
CA THR A 200 -27.51 -10.91 17.37
C THR A 200 -27.89 -10.41 16.00
N ILE A 201 -28.40 -9.18 15.89
CA ILE A 201 -28.66 -8.57 14.58
C ILE A 201 -27.33 -8.04 14.04
N ARG A 202 -26.66 -8.88 13.24
CA ARG A 202 -25.43 -8.51 12.53
C ARG A 202 -25.81 -7.86 11.22
N LEU A 203 -25.49 -6.58 11.08
CA LEU A 203 -25.68 -5.86 9.82
C LEU A 203 -24.43 -5.93 8.95
N TYR A 204 -23.26 -5.94 9.57
CA TYR A 204 -21.98 -6.07 8.89
C TYR A 204 -21.14 -7.18 9.52
N GLU A 205 -20.77 -8.18 8.71
CA GLU A 205 -20.00 -9.36 9.13
C GLU A 205 -18.51 -9.17 8.79
N GLU A 206 -17.76 -8.52 9.68
CA GLU A 206 -16.30 -8.65 9.69
C GLU A 206 -15.77 -8.78 11.12
N GLU A 207 -14.70 -9.53 11.27
CA GLU A 207 -13.98 -9.75 12.52
C GLU A 207 -12.89 -8.67 12.70
N GLY A 208 -12.53 -8.34 13.93
CA GLY A 208 -11.37 -7.46 14.20
C GLY A 208 -11.66 -5.97 14.34
N PHE A 209 -12.92 -5.55 14.30
CA PHE A 209 -13.32 -4.16 14.61
C PHE A 209 -12.75 -3.69 15.95
N SER A 210 -11.93 -2.63 15.94
CA SER A 210 -11.55 -1.93 17.16
C SER A 210 -12.76 -1.17 17.70
N LYS A 211 -13.34 -1.66 18.80
CA LYS A 211 -14.51 -1.07 19.47
C LYS A 211 -14.08 -0.23 20.68
N ARG A 212 -14.74 0.91 20.89
CA ARG A 212 -14.63 1.74 22.10
C ARG A 212 -16.00 2.11 22.61
N VAL A 213 -16.16 2.16 23.93
CA VAL A 213 -17.40 2.63 24.57
C VAL A 213 -17.62 4.09 24.16
N ALA A 214 -18.82 4.39 23.67
CA ALA A 214 -19.25 5.72 23.28
C ALA A 214 -20.23 6.32 24.29
N SER A 215 -21.18 5.54 24.78
CA SER A 215 -22.10 5.98 25.82
C SER A 215 -22.66 4.82 26.64
N VAL A 216 -23.08 5.16 27.85
CA VAL A 216 -23.77 4.26 28.76
C VAL A 216 -25.05 4.93 29.23
N SER A 217 -26.18 4.24 29.07
CA SER A 217 -27.49 4.69 29.56
C SER A 217 -28.05 3.66 30.54
N VAL A 218 -28.65 4.14 31.64
CA VAL A 218 -29.23 3.27 32.67
C VAL A 218 -30.70 3.61 32.86
N TYR A 219 -31.53 2.58 32.77
CA TYR A 219 -32.98 2.66 32.92
C TYR A 219 -33.43 1.77 34.07
N ALA A 220 -34.23 2.28 34.99
CA ALA A 220 -34.82 1.49 36.05
C ALA A 220 -36.29 1.19 35.77
N PHE A 221 -36.75 0.01 36.20
CA PHE A 221 -38.15 -0.39 36.08
C PHE A 221 -38.85 -0.22 37.43
N ILE A 222 -39.55 0.89 37.61
CA ILE A 222 -40.06 1.33 38.91
C ILE A 222 -41.58 1.50 38.95
N PRO A 223 -42.13 1.65 40.17
CA PRO A 223 -43.38 2.28 40.49
C PRO A 223 -43.82 3.40 39.57
N SER A 224 -44.99 3.42 38.92
CA SER A 224 -45.49 4.69 38.35
C SER A 224 -45.61 5.82 39.40
N GLN A 225 -45.80 5.45 40.67
CA GLN A 225 -45.86 6.37 41.81
C GLN A 225 -44.48 6.78 42.35
N GLN A 226 -43.41 6.16 41.88
CA GLN A 226 -42.06 6.37 42.37
C GLN A 226 -41.25 7.19 41.37
N GLY A 227 -40.58 8.24 41.84
CA GLY A 227 -39.87 9.18 40.95
C GLY A 227 -38.47 8.73 40.52
N SER A 228 -37.80 7.86 41.29
CA SER A 228 -36.46 7.32 40.98
C SER A 228 -36.20 6.03 41.74
N ALA A 229 -35.35 5.17 41.17
CA ALA A 229 -34.82 3.96 41.80
C ALA A 229 -33.65 4.26 42.77
N GLY A 230 -33.16 5.49 42.84
CA GLY A 230 -32.04 5.87 43.72
C GLY A 230 -30.70 5.28 43.28
N ILE A 231 -30.49 5.09 41.98
CA ILE A 231 -29.24 4.53 41.45
C ILE A 231 -28.14 5.60 41.50
N ASN A 232 -27.02 5.29 42.16
CA ASN A 232 -25.87 6.20 42.22
C ASN A 232 -24.87 5.92 41.08
N PRO A 233 -24.62 6.89 40.17
CA PRO A 233 -23.72 6.70 39.02
C PRO A 233 -22.23 6.95 39.32
N VAL A 234 -21.85 7.42 40.52
CA VAL A 234 -20.52 7.98 40.79
C VAL A 234 -19.37 7.02 40.46
N GLU A 235 -19.45 5.76 40.91
CA GLU A 235 -18.39 4.78 40.67
C GLU A 235 -18.24 4.43 39.18
N LEU A 236 -19.37 4.31 38.47
CA LEU A 236 -19.38 4.07 37.02
C LEU A 236 -18.78 5.24 36.25
N PHE A 237 -19.16 6.47 36.59
CA PHE A 237 -18.66 7.67 35.90
C PHE A 237 -17.17 7.84 36.13
N LYS A 238 -16.71 7.62 37.37
CA LYS A 238 -15.29 7.62 37.71
C LYS A 238 -14.53 6.58 36.88
N TYR A 239 -15.04 5.36 36.77
CA TYR A 239 -14.40 4.31 35.95
C TYR A 239 -14.33 4.69 34.47
N ILE A 240 -15.39 5.27 33.91
CA ILE A 240 -15.42 5.73 32.51
C ILE A 240 -14.43 6.87 32.28
N ASP A 241 -14.32 7.81 33.21
CA ASP A 241 -13.45 8.98 33.08
C ASP A 241 -11.96 8.66 33.31
N GLU A 242 -11.64 7.65 34.13
CA GLU A 242 -10.25 7.26 34.45
C GLU A 242 -9.63 6.24 33.47
N ASN A 243 -10.40 5.68 32.53
CA ASN A 243 -9.93 4.64 31.62
C ASN A 243 -10.12 5.05 30.15
N ASP A 244 -9.03 5.04 29.36
CA ASP A 244 -9.06 5.43 27.94
C ASP A 244 -9.88 4.50 27.03
N ASN A 245 -10.07 3.25 27.44
CA ASN A 245 -10.95 2.29 26.77
C ASN A 245 -11.64 1.39 27.80
N PRO A 246 -12.69 1.89 28.47
CA PRO A 246 -13.32 1.16 29.55
C PRO A 246 -13.99 -0.10 29.00
N LYS A 247 -13.64 -1.26 29.55
CA LYS A 247 -14.35 -2.52 29.27
C LYS A 247 -15.50 -2.65 30.25
N LEU A 248 -16.72 -2.72 29.72
CA LEU A 248 -17.97 -2.81 30.47
C LEU A 248 -18.66 -4.13 30.15
N ASP A 249 -18.23 -5.18 30.85
CA ASP A 249 -18.96 -6.44 30.91
C ASP A 249 -19.96 -6.44 32.08
N ARG A 250 -20.75 -7.52 32.18
CA ARG A 250 -21.81 -7.65 33.19
C ARG A 250 -21.26 -7.51 34.61
N ASP A 251 -20.16 -8.19 34.92
CA ASP A 251 -19.59 -8.25 36.26
C ASP A 251 -19.02 -6.90 36.67
N LYS A 252 -18.36 -6.21 35.73
CA LYS A 252 -17.84 -4.87 35.95
C LYS A 252 -18.98 -3.89 36.19
N ILE A 253 -20.03 -3.91 35.37
CA ILE A 253 -21.20 -3.05 35.56
C ILE A 253 -21.87 -3.33 36.92
N ALA A 254 -22.05 -4.60 37.29
CA ALA A 254 -22.61 -4.99 38.58
C ALA A 254 -21.79 -4.47 39.77
N SER A 255 -20.46 -4.44 39.64
CA SER A 255 -19.58 -3.90 40.68
C SER A 255 -19.66 -2.39 40.84
N LEU A 256 -20.03 -1.66 39.77
CA LEU A 256 -20.04 -0.20 39.70
C LEU A 256 -21.42 0.42 39.96
N ILE A 257 -22.51 -0.32 39.69
CA ILE A 257 -23.88 0.13 39.91
C ILE A 257 -24.49 -0.62 41.07
N LYS A 258 -24.60 0.06 42.21
CA LYS A 258 -25.26 -0.46 43.41
C LYS A 258 -26.74 -0.11 43.37
N CYS A 259 -27.57 -1.06 42.94
CA CYS A 259 -29.03 -1.00 43.07
C CYS A 259 -29.53 -2.38 43.49
N SER A 260 -30.32 -2.46 44.55
CA SER A 260 -30.87 -3.73 45.06
C SER A 260 -32.40 -3.76 45.08
N GLN A 261 -33.05 -2.61 44.91
CA GLN A 261 -34.49 -2.44 45.13
C GLN A 261 -35.32 -2.76 43.88
N TYR A 262 -34.85 -2.37 42.70
CA TYR A 262 -35.60 -2.49 41.45
C TYR A 262 -34.78 -3.20 40.36
N PRO A 263 -35.46 -3.84 39.39
CA PRO A 263 -34.84 -4.24 38.13
C PRO A 263 -34.34 -3.02 37.38
N PHE A 264 -33.20 -3.13 36.72
CA PHE A 264 -32.68 -2.07 35.86
C PHE A 264 -31.95 -2.63 34.64
N MET A 265 -31.93 -1.87 33.56
CA MET A 265 -31.27 -2.18 32.32
C MET A 265 -30.17 -1.18 32.04
N VAL A 266 -29.00 -1.69 31.66
CA VAL A 266 -27.86 -0.88 31.23
C VAL A 266 -27.65 -1.10 29.74
N ILE A 267 -27.59 -0.01 28.99
CA ILE A 267 -27.28 -0.01 27.57
C ILE A 267 -25.87 0.54 27.41
N VAL A 268 -25.00 -0.25 26.80
CA VAL A 268 -23.64 0.18 26.45
C VAL A 268 -23.55 0.26 24.94
N ASN A 269 -23.30 1.48 24.45
CA ASN A 269 -23.08 1.76 23.05
C ASN A 269 -21.58 1.82 22.78
N TYR A 270 -21.13 1.11 21.76
CA TYR A 270 -19.76 1.13 21.28
C TYR A 270 -19.72 1.72 19.89
N LYS A 271 -18.68 2.51 19.61
CA LYS A 271 -18.32 2.87 18.24
C LYS A 271 -17.18 1.98 17.77
N SER A 272 -17.22 1.60 16.49
CA SER A 272 -16.16 0.80 15.85
C SER A 272 -15.59 1.54 14.63
N LYS A 273 -14.28 1.36 14.38
CA LYS A 273 -13.61 1.83 13.16
C LYS A 273 -13.80 0.85 12.01
N TYR A 274 -13.88 1.34 10.77
CA TYR A 274 -13.81 0.44 9.62
C TYR A 274 -12.49 -0.35 9.64
N ALA A 275 -12.56 -1.64 9.30
CA ALA A 275 -11.41 -2.49 9.05
C ALA A 275 -11.55 -3.01 7.62
N SER A 276 -10.51 -2.88 6.81
CA SER A 276 -10.45 -3.45 5.47
C SER A 276 -10.10 -4.93 5.60
N ASP A 277 -10.63 -5.76 4.69
CA ASP A 277 -10.25 -7.18 4.63
C ASP A 277 -8.72 -7.31 4.51
N PRO A 278 -8.09 -8.16 5.35
CA PRO A 278 -6.64 -8.31 5.36
C PRO A 278 -6.14 -8.89 4.04
N VAL A 279 -4.98 -8.43 3.59
CA VAL A 279 -4.39 -8.87 2.33
C VAL A 279 -3.20 -9.78 2.60
N ILE A 280 -3.31 -11.04 2.17
CA ILE A 280 -2.23 -12.03 2.21
C ILE A 280 -1.74 -12.23 0.78
N GLY A 281 -0.47 -11.89 0.50
CA GLY A 281 0.08 -11.83 -0.87
C GLY A 281 -0.12 -13.11 -1.68
N ASP A 282 0.15 -14.28 -1.09
CA ASP A 282 0.00 -15.57 -1.77
C ASP A 282 -1.46 -15.92 -2.08
N GLN A 283 -2.37 -15.57 -1.18
CA GLN A 283 -3.81 -15.84 -1.30
C GLN A 283 -4.53 -14.83 -2.21
N THR A 284 -3.87 -13.72 -2.55
CA THR A 284 -4.44 -12.72 -3.45
C THR A 284 -4.39 -13.23 -4.89
N THR A 285 -5.56 -13.52 -5.44
CA THR A 285 -5.84 -13.95 -6.82
C THR A 285 -6.98 -13.14 -7.43
N SER A 286 -7.15 -13.18 -8.76
CA SER A 286 -8.27 -12.50 -9.44
C SER A 286 -9.63 -12.86 -8.84
N GLU A 287 -9.84 -14.14 -8.51
CA GLU A 287 -11.07 -14.65 -7.90
C GLU A 287 -11.32 -14.03 -6.52
N THR A 288 -10.30 -13.92 -5.67
CA THR A 288 -10.43 -13.29 -4.35
C THR A 288 -10.70 -11.79 -4.44
N VAL A 289 -10.12 -11.10 -5.44
CA VAL A 289 -10.35 -9.68 -5.68
C VAL A 289 -11.76 -9.42 -6.20
N GLU A 290 -12.27 -10.26 -7.10
CA GLU A 290 -13.66 -10.21 -7.57
C GLU A 290 -14.66 -10.51 -6.44
N ALA A 291 -14.37 -11.50 -5.59
CA ALA A 291 -15.19 -11.79 -4.42
C ALA A 291 -15.26 -10.60 -3.45
N ARG A 292 -14.12 -9.93 -3.20
CA ARG A 292 -14.06 -8.70 -2.41
C ARG A 292 -14.88 -7.57 -3.05
N LEU A 293 -14.77 -7.37 -4.36
CA LEU A 293 -15.56 -6.38 -5.09
C LEU A 293 -17.07 -6.62 -4.96
N ALA A 294 -17.52 -7.87 -5.11
CA ALA A 294 -18.92 -8.22 -4.95
C ALA A 294 -19.41 -7.97 -3.51
N LYS A 295 -18.59 -8.32 -2.51
CA LYS A 295 -18.86 -8.06 -1.09
C LYS A 295 -19.00 -6.56 -0.81
N VAL A 296 -18.04 -5.75 -1.24
CA VAL A 296 -18.02 -4.29 -1.05
C VAL A 296 -19.20 -3.62 -1.76
N LYS A 297 -19.50 -3.98 -3.02
CA LYS A 297 -20.66 -3.44 -3.75
C LYS A 297 -21.97 -3.75 -3.05
N LYS A 298 -22.17 -5.01 -2.65
CA LYS A 298 -23.36 -5.42 -1.90
C LYS A 298 -23.50 -4.66 -0.58
N ALA A 299 -22.39 -4.47 0.14
CA ALA A 299 -22.38 -3.71 1.39
C ALA A 299 -22.72 -2.22 1.16
N TYR A 300 -22.25 -1.62 0.07
CA TYR A 300 -22.63 -0.25 -0.29
C TYR A 300 -24.09 -0.12 -0.73
N GLU A 301 -24.59 -1.02 -1.58
CA GLU A 301 -25.99 -1.06 -2.04
C GLU A 301 -26.98 -1.23 -0.87
N THR A 302 -26.58 -1.98 0.16
CA THR A 302 -27.35 -2.18 1.40
C THR A 302 -27.14 -1.06 2.44
N GLN A 303 -26.46 0.03 2.06
CA GLN A 303 -26.14 1.19 2.89
C GLN A 303 -25.32 0.84 4.15
N LEU A 304 -24.55 -0.26 4.10
CA LEU A 304 -23.67 -0.70 5.16
C LEU A 304 -22.28 -0.04 5.12
N LEU A 305 -21.92 0.57 4.00
CA LEU A 305 -20.67 1.33 3.83
C LEU A 305 -20.99 2.80 3.53
N SER A 306 -20.15 3.70 4.03
CA SER A 306 -20.20 5.09 3.59
C SER A 306 -19.68 5.22 2.15
N ALA A 307 -20.09 6.27 1.44
CA ALA A 307 -19.58 6.56 0.10
C ALA A 307 -18.06 6.79 0.08
N GLU A 308 -17.52 7.35 1.16
CA GLU A 308 -16.08 7.58 1.32
C GLU A 308 -15.30 6.27 1.46
N ILE A 309 -15.75 5.36 2.33
CA ILE A 309 -15.15 4.03 2.50
C ILE A 309 -15.28 3.22 1.22
N TYR A 310 -16.46 3.24 0.60
CA TYR A 310 -16.70 2.55 -0.66
C TYR A 310 -15.74 3.02 -1.76
N THR A 311 -15.50 4.33 -1.87
CA THR A 311 -14.55 4.88 -2.84
C THR A 311 -13.13 4.38 -2.58
N GLN A 312 -12.68 4.40 -1.32
CA GLN A 312 -11.34 3.92 -0.96
C GLN A 312 -11.17 2.41 -1.18
N GLU A 313 -12.20 1.61 -0.87
CA GLU A 313 -12.24 0.17 -1.17
C GLU A 313 -12.14 -0.09 -2.67
N LEU A 314 -12.91 0.62 -3.51
CA LEU A 314 -12.79 0.47 -4.96
C LEU A 314 -11.38 0.79 -5.47
N LYS A 315 -10.76 1.85 -4.93
CA LYS A 315 -9.37 2.19 -5.28
C LYS A 315 -8.37 1.13 -4.82
N LEU A 316 -8.58 0.53 -3.66
CA LEU A 316 -7.76 -0.57 -3.16
C LEU A 316 -7.96 -1.84 -4.00
N ILE A 317 -9.18 -2.13 -4.44
CA ILE A 317 -9.48 -3.24 -5.35
C ILE A 317 -8.79 -3.04 -6.70
N ASP A 318 -8.81 -1.83 -7.27
CA ASP A 318 -8.05 -1.51 -8.48
C ASP A 318 -6.54 -1.78 -8.27
N TYR A 319 -6.02 -1.42 -7.10
CA TYR A 319 -4.63 -1.67 -6.72
C TYR A 319 -4.29 -3.16 -6.57
N LEU A 320 -5.20 -3.95 -5.99
CA LEU A 320 -5.07 -5.40 -5.90
C LEU A 320 -5.07 -6.05 -7.30
N ASN A 321 -5.85 -5.53 -8.25
CA ASN A 321 -5.82 -5.99 -9.63
C ASN A 321 -4.47 -5.71 -10.32
N ASP A 322 -3.88 -4.53 -10.09
CA ASP A 322 -2.54 -4.20 -10.56
C ASP A 322 -1.49 -5.18 -9.98
N PHE A 323 -1.61 -5.49 -8.69
CA PHE A 323 -0.73 -6.46 -8.01
C PHE A 323 -0.89 -7.89 -8.55
N VAL A 324 -2.11 -8.37 -8.77
CA VAL A 324 -2.37 -9.69 -9.37
C VAL A 324 -1.81 -9.76 -10.79
N THR A 325 -1.91 -8.68 -11.56
CA THR A 325 -1.33 -8.57 -12.90
C THR A 325 0.19 -8.71 -12.85
N LEU A 326 0.86 -8.00 -11.94
CA LEU A 326 2.30 -8.13 -11.72
C LEU A 326 2.69 -9.56 -11.34
N LYS A 327 1.99 -10.18 -10.38
CA LYS A 327 2.23 -11.56 -9.94
C LYS A 327 2.09 -12.56 -11.11
N SER A 328 1.09 -12.37 -11.96
CA SER A 328 0.91 -13.17 -13.18
C SER A 328 2.10 -13.04 -14.14
N SER A 329 2.59 -11.81 -14.39
CA SER A 329 3.77 -11.60 -15.23
C SER A 329 5.04 -12.25 -14.66
N ILE A 330 5.26 -12.16 -13.34
CA ILE A 330 6.38 -12.83 -12.67
C ILE A 330 6.27 -14.36 -12.77
N ASN A 331 5.07 -14.92 -12.55
CA ASN A 331 4.83 -16.34 -12.68
C ASN A 331 5.09 -16.83 -14.10
N ASN A 332 4.60 -16.10 -15.11
CA ASN A 332 4.85 -16.40 -16.52
C ASN A 332 6.36 -16.40 -16.81
N TYR A 333 7.09 -15.40 -16.33
CA TYR A 333 8.55 -15.33 -16.48
C TYR A 333 9.26 -16.52 -15.82
N THR A 334 8.87 -16.85 -14.59
CA THR A 334 9.46 -17.97 -13.83
C THR A 334 9.23 -19.30 -14.54
N LEU A 335 8.01 -19.53 -15.04
CA LEU A 335 7.67 -20.73 -15.82
C LEU A 335 8.45 -20.80 -17.13
N ASN A 336 8.59 -19.69 -17.84
CA ASN A 336 9.36 -19.63 -19.10
C ASN A 336 10.85 -19.91 -18.86
N THR A 337 11.42 -19.35 -17.80
CA THR A 337 12.83 -19.55 -17.44
C THR A 337 13.09 -21.00 -17.01
N LYS A 338 12.19 -21.58 -16.20
CA LYS A 338 12.32 -22.97 -15.73
C LYS A 338 12.16 -23.99 -16.85
N ASN A 339 11.20 -23.77 -17.74
CA ASN A 339 10.85 -24.70 -18.82
C ASN A 339 11.58 -24.40 -20.14
N ARG A 340 12.39 -23.32 -20.19
CA ARG A 340 13.10 -22.83 -21.39
C ARG A 340 12.18 -22.70 -22.61
N ILE A 341 11.02 -22.07 -22.39
CA ILE A 341 9.97 -21.95 -23.42
C ILE A 341 10.32 -20.90 -24.48
N THR A 342 11.02 -19.83 -24.12
CA THR A 342 11.47 -18.76 -25.02
C THR A 342 12.95 -18.46 -24.80
N ASP A 343 13.65 -18.15 -25.91
CA ASP A 343 15.06 -17.74 -25.87
C ASP A 343 15.22 -16.24 -25.54
N ASP A 344 14.19 -15.42 -25.81
CA ASP A 344 14.20 -13.99 -25.50
C ASP A 344 13.25 -13.65 -24.35
N LEU A 345 13.83 -13.25 -23.21
CA LEU A 345 13.11 -12.87 -21.99
C LEU A 345 12.86 -11.35 -21.89
N ARG A 346 13.45 -10.53 -22.77
CA ARG A 346 13.37 -9.07 -22.71
C ARG A 346 11.93 -8.52 -22.75
N PRO A 347 11.00 -9.08 -23.55
CA PRO A 347 9.59 -8.66 -23.50
C PRO A 347 8.94 -8.90 -22.13
N MET A 348 9.31 -9.99 -21.44
CA MET A 348 8.79 -10.30 -20.11
C MET A 348 9.37 -9.34 -19.06
N PHE A 349 10.65 -8.98 -19.18
CA PHE A 349 11.26 -7.97 -18.31
C PHE A 349 10.56 -6.61 -18.43
N LEU A 350 10.24 -6.20 -19.67
CA LEU A 350 9.50 -4.97 -19.92
C LEU A 350 8.11 -5.02 -19.25
N GLN A 351 7.36 -6.10 -19.47
CA GLN A 351 6.03 -6.26 -18.88
C GLN A 351 6.04 -6.23 -17.35
N ILE A 352 7.01 -6.91 -16.71
CA ILE A 352 7.15 -6.91 -15.24
C ILE A 352 7.52 -5.51 -14.74
N PHE A 353 8.46 -4.84 -15.42
CA PHE A 353 8.87 -3.48 -15.10
C PHE A 353 7.69 -2.51 -15.17
N GLU A 354 6.89 -2.56 -16.23
CA GLU A 354 5.69 -1.72 -16.39
C GLU A 354 4.66 -1.94 -15.28
N ASN A 355 4.35 -3.21 -14.99
CA ASN A 355 3.37 -3.55 -13.97
C ASN A 355 3.83 -3.07 -12.58
N TYR A 356 5.12 -3.20 -12.28
CA TYR A 356 5.68 -2.71 -11.01
C TYR A 356 5.71 -1.18 -10.94
N MET A 357 6.10 -0.48 -12.01
CA MET A 357 6.05 0.99 -12.09
C MET A 357 4.61 1.52 -11.94
N LYS A 358 3.63 0.87 -12.58
CA LYS A 358 2.21 1.19 -12.42
C LYS A 358 1.78 1.05 -10.96
N LEU A 359 2.13 -0.07 -10.32
CA LEU A 359 1.82 -0.31 -8.90
C LEU A 359 2.44 0.75 -7.98
N ARG A 360 3.68 1.17 -8.24
CA ARG A 360 4.32 2.25 -7.45
C ARG A 360 3.65 3.60 -7.68
N SER A 361 3.37 3.94 -8.93
CA SER A 361 2.71 5.20 -9.32
C SER A 361 1.30 5.32 -8.73
N THR A 362 0.51 4.23 -8.77
CA THR A 362 -0.82 4.19 -8.15
C THR A 362 -0.73 4.46 -6.65
N LEU A 363 0.20 3.84 -5.93
CA LEU A 363 0.40 4.11 -4.49
C LEU A 363 0.74 5.57 -4.21
N SER A 364 1.72 6.12 -4.95
CA SER A 364 2.10 7.54 -4.82
C SER A 364 0.92 8.47 -5.09
N SER A 365 0.10 8.16 -6.09
CA SER A 365 -1.12 8.92 -6.39
C SER A 365 -2.15 8.84 -5.26
N ARG A 366 -2.36 7.67 -4.64
CA ARG A 366 -3.31 7.52 -3.52
C ARG A 366 -2.84 8.26 -2.26
N ILE A 367 -1.53 8.25 -1.98
CA ILE A 367 -0.95 9.03 -0.89
C ILE A 367 -1.18 10.53 -1.11
N LYS A 368 -1.06 11.02 -2.35
CA LYS A 368 -1.33 12.43 -2.69
C LYS A 368 -2.83 12.76 -2.59
N GLU A 369 -3.70 11.87 -3.05
CA GLU A 369 -5.15 12.06 -3.08
C GLU A 369 -5.77 12.04 -1.68
N PHE A 370 -5.38 11.07 -0.84
CA PHE A 370 -6.02 10.80 0.45
C PHE A 370 -5.09 11.06 1.64
N GLY A 371 -3.94 11.70 1.45
CA GLY A 371 -2.92 11.87 2.49
C GLY A 371 -3.40 12.54 3.78
N ASN A 372 -4.41 13.42 3.69
CA ASN A 372 -4.97 14.10 4.86
C ASN A 372 -6.18 13.36 5.48
N ASN A 373 -6.58 12.22 4.92
CA ASN A 373 -7.71 11.43 5.39
C ASN A 373 -7.25 10.46 6.50
N PRO A 374 -7.76 10.58 7.74
CA PRO A 374 -7.36 9.71 8.85
C PRO A 374 -7.62 8.22 8.58
N VAL A 375 -8.77 7.89 7.97
CA VAL A 375 -9.11 6.51 7.60
C VAL A 375 -8.11 5.96 6.60
N PHE A 376 -7.74 6.76 5.59
CA PHE A 376 -6.72 6.35 4.63
C PHE A 376 -5.39 6.05 5.34
N GLN A 377 -4.93 6.97 6.20
CA GLN A 377 -3.65 6.83 6.89
C GLN A 377 -3.59 5.61 7.81
N ASN A 378 -4.68 5.33 8.52
CA ASN A 378 -4.69 4.31 9.57
C ASN A 378 -5.15 2.93 9.09
N GLU A 379 -5.96 2.85 8.04
CA GLU A 379 -6.56 1.59 7.56
C GLU A 379 -6.06 1.19 6.17
N PHE A 380 -6.20 2.07 5.18
CA PHE A 380 -5.89 1.72 3.80
C PHE A 380 -4.39 1.74 3.51
N LEU A 381 -3.68 2.79 3.92
CA LEU A 381 -2.25 2.98 3.63
C LEU A 381 -1.38 1.81 4.12
N PRO A 382 -1.56 1.25 5.33
CA PRO A 382 -0.84 0.05 5.76
C PRO A 382 -1.10 -1.15 4.83
N THR A 383 -2.32 -1.28 4.32
CA THR A 383 -2.69 -2.34 3.36
C THR A 383 -1.98 -2.15 2.02
N TYR A 384 -1.96 -0.91 1.48
CA TYR A 384 -1.16 -0.59 0.29
C TYR A 384 0.33 -0.90 0.48
N GLN A 385 0.90 -0.52 1.64
CA GLN A 385 2.30 -0.78 1.99
C GLN A 385 2.60 -2.28 2.08
N THR A 386 1.68 -3.06 2.63
CA THR A 386 1.79 -4.52 2.68
C THR A 386 1.82 -5.12 1.27
N ILE A 387 0.95 -4.66 0.37
CA ILE A 387 0.88 -5.13 -1.02
C ILE A 387 2.18 -4.82 -1.77
N ILE A 388 2.69 -3.58 -1.71
CA ILE A 388 3.93 -3.23 -2.41
C ILE A 388 5.14 -3.98 -1.82
N THR A 389 5.17 -4.20 -0.51
CA THR A 389 6.22 -5.01 0.15
C THR A 389 6.17 -6.46 -0.33
N ASN A 390 4.98 -7.05 -0.43
CA ASN A 390 4.81 -8.40 -0.99
C ASN A 390 5.27 -8.45 -2.47
N ALA A 391 4.94 -7.44 -3.26
CA ALA A 391 5.39 -7.33 -4.65
C ALA A 391 6.92 -7.29 -4.76
N GLU A 392 7.58 -6.52 -3.90
CA GLU A 392 9.04 -6.45 -3.81
C GLU A 392 9.66 -7.78 -3.41
N GLY A 393 9.01 -8.54 -2.51
CA GLY A 393 9.42 -9.89 -2.13
C GLY A 393 9.37 -10.87 -3.31
N TYR A 394 8.35 -10.80 -4.17
CA TYR A 394 8.32 -11.63 -5.39
C TYR A 394 9.40 -11.23 -6.40
N LEU A 395 9.74 -9.94 -6.47
CA LEU A 395 10.81 -9.44 -7.32
C LEU A 395 12.21 -9.79 -6.79
N ASP A 396 12.36 -10.23 -5.55
CA ASP A 396 13.63 -10.73 -5.00
C ASP A 396 13.92 -12.20 -5.35
N GLY A 397 13.07 -12.85 -6.15
CA GLY A 397 13.20 -14.27 -6.50
C GLY A 397 14.49 -14.63 -7.25
N ASP A 398 15.01 -13.74 -8.09
CA ASP A 398 16.30 -13.90 -8.76
C ASP A 398 16.96 -12.57 -9.13
N ASN A 399 18.17 -12.64 -9.70
CA ASN A 399 18.96 -11.45 -10.05
C ASN A 399 18.31 -10.56 -11.12
N ASN A 400 17.61 -11.13 -12.11
CA ASN A 400 16.96 -10.34 -13.15
C ASN A 400 15.76 -9.60 -12.56
N LEU A 401 14.89 -10.30 -11.82
CA LEU A 401 13.75 -9.68 -11.15
C LEU A 401 14.20 -8.60 -10.15
N LYS A 402 15.27 -8.87 -9.40
CA LYS A 402 15.84 -7.91 -8.45
C LYS A 402 16.38 -6.67 -9.16
N ASN A 403 17.01 -6.86 -10.33
CA ASN A 403 17.46 -5.75 -11.15
C ASN A 403 16.27 -4.93 -11.69
N ILE A 404 15.13 -5.56 -12.03
CA ILE A 404 13.91 -4.82 -12.44
C ILE A 404 13.43 -3.92 -11.31
N LYS A 405 13.35 -4.49 -10.10
CA LYS A 405 12.99 -3.74 -8.88
C LYS A 405 13.94 -2.56 -8.66
N ASN A 406 15.25 -2.80 -8.70
CA ASN A 406 16.25 -1.77 -8.46
C ASN A 406 16.20 -0.66 -9.51
N THR A 407 15.98 -1.00 -10.78
CA THR A 407 15.79 -0.02 -11.86
C THR A 407 14.59 0.88 -11.58
N ALA A 408 13.44 0.31 -11.23
CA ALA A 408 12.25 1.09 -10.88
C ALA A 408 12.47 1.99 -9.66
N LEU A 409 13.12 1.48 -8.61
CA LEU A 409 13.47 2.25 -7.41
C LEU A 409 14.42 3.42 -7.74
N ALA A 410 15.44 3.18 -8.55
CA ALA A 410 16.40 4.20 -8.95
C ALA A 410 15.73 5.34 -9.74
N ILE A 411 14.73 5.04 -10.57
CA ILE A 411 13.94 6.06 -11.29
C ILE A 411 13.18 6.96 -10.30
N ASP A 412 12.50 6.36 -9.32
CA ASP A 412 11.76 7.11 -8.30
C ASP A 412 12.68 8.00 -7.45
N GLU A 413 13.81 7.45 -6.99
CA GLU A 413 14.81 8.18 -6.20
C GLU A 413 15.39 9.36 -6.99
N TYR A 414 15.74 9.13 -8.26
CA TYR A 414 16.29 10.16 -9.13
C TYR A 414 15.29 11.30 -9.36
N ASN A 415 14.01 10.97 -9.59
CA ASN A 415 12.94 11.94 -9.82
C ASN A 415 12.51 12.69 -8.54
N ALA A 416 12.66 12.07 -7.36
CA ALA A 416 12.37 12.71 -6.08
C ALA A 416 13.43 13.77 -5.69
N GLY A 417 14.66 13.65 -6.20
CA GLY A 417 15.75 14.58 -5.97
C GLY A 417 15.51 15.95 -6.58
N ARG A 418 15.31 16.99 -5.74
CA ARG A 418 15.16 18.40 -6.19
C ARG A 418 16.50 19.13 -6.46
N LYS A 419 17.65 18.44 -6.39
CA LYS A 419 18.99 19.03 -6.56
C LYS A 419 19.70 18.39 -7.75
N LYS A 420 20.66 19.11 -8.34
CA LYS A 420 21.60 18.53 -9.31
C LYS A 420 22.31 17.35 -8.66
N HIS A 421 22.29 16.20 -9.34
CA HIS A 421 22.94 14.98 -8.90
C HIS A 421 24.45 15.08 -9.14
N THR A 422 25.24 14.48 -8.26
CA THR A 422 26.70 14.42 -8.39
C THR A 422 27.11 13.43 -9.50
N PRO A 423 28.29 13.59 -10.11
CA PRO A 423 28.79 12.62 -11.08
C PRO A 423 28.85 11.17 -10.56
N GLU A 424 29.16 10.99 -9.27
CA GLU A 424 29.21 9.70 -8.61
C GLU A 424 27.80 9.08 -8.46
N GLU A 425 26.79 9.88 -8.12
CA GLU A 425 25.39 9.45 -8.04
C GLU A 425 24.84 9.07 -9.42
N ASN A 426 25.18 9.86 -10.46
CA ASN A 426 24.82 9.56 -11.85
C ASN A 426 25.43 8.22 -12.30
N GLU A 427 26.70 8.00 -11.99
CA GLU A 427 27.41 6.77 -12.34
C GLU A 427 26.80 5.53 -11.68
N LYS A 428 26.51 5.64 -10.37
CA LYS A 428 25.83 4.59 -9.61
C LYS A 428 24.44 4.32 -10.19
N THR A 429 23.68 5.36 -10.51
CA THR A 429 22.34 5.23 -11.11
C THR A 429 22.40 4.55 -12.47
N LEU A 430 23.32 4.97 -13.35
CA LEU A 430 23.53 4.36 -14.67
C LEU A 430 23.91 2.88 -14.56
N SER A 431 24.70 2.48 -13.56
CA SER A 431 25.05 1.08 -13.32
C SER A 431 23.81 0.21 -13.06
N ILE A 432 22.79 0.78 -12.38
CA ILE A 432 21.52 0.11 -12.09
C ILE A 432 20.62 0.13 -13.33
N LEU A 433 20.45 1.28 -13.98
CA LEU A 433 19.56 1.42 -15.15
C LEU A 433 19.99 0.55 -16.34
N HIS A 434 21.30 0.33 -16.51
CA HIS A 434 21.85 -0.54 -17.55
C HIS A 434 21.95 -2.03 -17.15
N SER A 435 21.53 -2.39 -15.93
CA SER A 435 21.61 -3.78 -15.43
C SER A 435 20.67 -4.75 -16.15
N ILE A 436 19.66 -4.23 -16.86
CA ILE A 436 18.70 -5.00 -17.66
C ILE A 436 18.66 -4.47 -19.08
N GLN A 437 18.64 -5.40 -20.03
CA GLN A 437 18.37 -5.08 -21.41
C GLN A 437 16.89 -5.26 -21.71
N TYR A 438 16.27 -4.20 -22.21
CA TYR A 438 14.90 -4.20 -22.71
C TYR A 438 14.90 -4.37 -24.24
N PRO A 439 13.76 -4.74 -24.86
CA PRO A 439 13.66 -4.83 -26.31
C PRO A 439 14.05 -3.51 -26.99
N GLU A 440 14.82 -3.58 -28.07
CA GLU A 440 15.23 -2.38 -28.83
C GLU A 440 14.04 -1.77 -29.59
N HIS A 441 13.17 -2.63 -30.13
CA HIS A 441 12.00 -2.28 -30.92
C HIS A 441 10.69 -2.71 -30.22
N SER A 442 10.37 -2.04 -29.11
CA SER A 442 9.02 -2.08 -28.55
C SER A 442 8.37 -0.73 -28.82
N GLY A 443 7.63 -0.64 -29.93
CA GLY A 443 6.90 0.58 -30.33
C GLY A 443 6.03 1.13 -29.20
N ASP A 444 5.83 2.45 -29.19
CA ASP A 444 4.94 3.27 -28.32
C ASP A 444 4.84 2.89 -26.83
N ASN A 445 5.83 2.18 -26.28
CA ASN A 445 5.85 1.84 -24.87
C ASN A 445 6.25 3.07 -24.03
N ALA A 446 5.27 3.64 -23.32
CA ALA A 446 5.46 4.88 -22.56
C ALA A 446 6.52 4.74 -21.45
N ALA A 447 6.47 3.65 -20.66
CA ALA A 447 7.41 3.44 -19.56
C ALA A 447 8.86 3.28 -20.06
N LEU A 448 9.05 2.57 -21.17
CA LEU A 448 10.37 2.43 -21.77
C LEU A 448 10.86 3.75 -22.41
N SER A 449 9.96 4.53 -23.01
CA SER A 449 10.28 5.85 -23.56
C SER A 449 10.74 6.82 -22.45
N GLU A 450 10.04 6.84 -21.33
CA GLU A 450 10.41 7.61 -20.14
C GLU A 450 11.77 7.16 -19.58
N LEU A 451 11.99 5.85 -19.44
CA LEU A 451 13.29 5.30 -19.02
C LEU A 451 14.42 5.72 -19.98
N ARG A 452 14.23 5.58 -21.29
CA ARG A 452 15.24 5.97 -22.29
C ARG A 452 15.54 7.46 -22.24
N THR A 453 14.52 8.29 -22.08
CA THR A 453 14.66 9.75 -21.95
C THR A 453 15.45 10.12 -20.70
N LEU A 454 15.14 9.47 -19.58
CA LEU A 454 15.86 9.67 -18.32
C LEU A 454 17.33 9.24 -18.44
N VAL A 455 17.59 8.02 -18.95
CA VAL A 455 18.96 7.53 -19.19
C VAL A 455 19.73 8.50 -20.07
N ALA A 456 19.16 8.94 -21.18
CA ALA A 456 19.81 9.90 -22.07
C ALA A 456 20.12 11.23 -21.37
N SER A 457 19.23 11.73 -20.50
CA SER A 457 19.49 12.94 -19.72
C SER A 457 20.66 12.76 -18.75
N ILE A 458 20.67 11.64 -18.01
CA ILE A 458 21.74 11.34 -17.04
C ILE A 458 23.08 11.18 -17.76
N GLU A 459 23.11 10.46 -18.88
CA GLU A 459 24.32 10.26 -19.68
C GLU A 459 24.86 11.56 -20.27
N ASN A 460 23.98 12.47 -20.71
CA ASN A 460 24.40 13.79 -21.19
C ASN A 460 25.01 14.64 -20.08
N GLU A 461 24.41 14.65 -18.88
CA GLU A 461 24.95 15.37 -17.73
C GLU A 461 26.30 14.78 -17.29
N GLN A 462 26.40 13.45 -17.23
CA GLN A 462 27.65 12.76 -16.90
C GLN A 462 28.76 13.06 -17.91
N TYR A 463 28.42 13.05 -19.20
CA TYR A 463 29.35 13.41 -20.26
C TYR A 463 29.83 14.87 -20.10
N ALA A 464 28.90 15.81 -19.93
CA ALA A 464 29.22 17.23 -19.80
C ALA A 464 30.13 17.51 -18.60
N ASN A 465 29.87 16.88 -17.46
CA ASN A 465 30.59 17.14 -16.21
C ASN A 465 31.96 16.44 -16.13
N VAL A 466 32.09 15.21 -16.67
CA VAL A 466 33.28 14.37 -16.46
C VAL A 466 34.13 14.21 -17.72
N PHE A 467 33.51 14.05 -18.90
CA PHE A 467 34.21 13.63 -20.11
C PHE A 467 34.43 14.76 -21.12
N ALA A 468 33.53 15.74 -21.24
CA ALA A 468 33.57 16.75 -22.30
C ALA A 468 34.90 17.50 -22.39
N ASN A 469 35.44 17.94 -21.24
CA ASN A 469 36.74 18.62 -21.21
C ASN A 469 37.88 17.70 -21.60
N LYS A 470 37.90 16.44 -21.10
CA LYS A 470 38.95 15.47 -21.43
C LYS A 470 38.94 15.11 -22.91
N VAL A 471 37.76 14.91 -23.47
CA VAL A 471 37.56 14.62 -24.89
C VAL A 471 38.03 15.80 -25.75
N ASN A 472 37.67 17.03 -25.40
CA ASN A 472 38.12 18.23 -26.14
C ASN A 472 39.63 18.48 -26.00
N GLN A 473 40.22 18.14 -24.85
CA GLN A 473 41.65 18.26 -24.61
C GLN A 473 42.45 17.29 -25.49
N LEU A 474 42.07 16.01 -25.55
CA LEU A 474 42.75 15.03 -26.41
C LEU A 474 42.60 15.36 -27.90
N LYS A 475 41.45 15.93 -28.31
CA LYS A 475 41.26 16.38 -29.69
C LYS A 475 42.29 17.44 -30.12
N THR A 476 42.69 18.32 -29.21
CA THR A 476 43.58 19.46 -29.52
C THR A 476 45.07 19.20 -29.21
N MET A 477 45.38 18.14 -28.46
CA MET A 477 46.75 17.74 -28.17
C MET A 477 47.48 17.22 -29.41
N HIS A 478 48.74 17.67 -29.57
CA HIS A 478 49.65 17.15 -30.58
C HIS A 478 50.16 15.76 -30.16
N PRO A 479 50.39 14.81 -31.10
CA PRO A 479 50.98 13.51 -30.79
C PRO A 479 52.33 13.65 -30.06
N GLY A 480 52.47 12.98 -28.92
CA GLY A 480 53.63 13.06 -28.05
C GLY A 480 53.38 12.33 -26.72
N ALA A 481 54.42 12.18 -25.89
CA ALA A 481 54.38 11.35 -24.67
C ALA A 481 53.29 11.78 -23.67
N GLU A 482 53.08 13.08 -23.49
CA GLU A 482 52.02 13.62 -22.61
C GLU A 482 50.63 13.27 -23.12
N ALA A 483 50.39 13.42 -24.42
CA ALA A 483 49.12 13.08 -25.06
C ALA A 483 48.85 11.56 -25.04
N THR A 484 49.90 10.74 -25.15
CA THR A 484 49.79 9.27 -25.06
C THR A 484 49.37 8.85 -23.65
N SER A 485 50.03 9.38 -22.62
CA SER A 485 49.66 9.11 -21.22
C SER A 485 48.24 9.59 -20.90
N PHE A 486 47.84 10.75 -21.44
CA PHE A 486 46.48 11.26 -21.30
C PHE A 486 45.45 10.35 -22.00
N CYS A 487 45.76 9.85 -23.20
CA CYS A 487 44.92 8.91 -23.95
C CYS A 487 44.72 7.60 -23.19
N GLU A 488 45.79 7.03 -22.62
CA GLU A 488 45.70 5.81 -21.79
C GLU A 488 44.82 6.00 -20.56
N LYS A 489 44.94 7.16 -19.90
CA LYS A 489 44.08 7.52 -18.76
C LYS A 489 42.62 7.65 -19.18
N LEU A 490 42.34 8.33 -20.29
CA LEU A 490 40.97 8.46 -20.82
C LEU A 490 40.40 7.09 -21.21
N LYS A 491 41.21 6.20 -21.80
CA LYS A 491 40.81 4.82 -22.12
C LYS A 491 40.47 4.02 -20.86
N SER A 492 41.24 4.19 -19.78
CA SER A 492 40.92 3.59 -18.48
C SER A 492 39.58 4.13 -17.93
N ASP A 493 39.38 5.44 -17.97
CA ASP A 493 38.13 6.07 -17.50
C ASP A 493 36.92 5.54 -18.29
N VAL A 494 37.04 5.42 -19.62
CA VAL A 494 36.02 4.85 -20.52
C VAL A 494 35.68 3.40 -20.19
N ASN A 495 36.67 2.58 -19.85
CA ASN A 495 36.45 1.18 -19.49
C ASN A 495 35.73 1.04 -18.12
N SER A 496 35.87 2.03 -17.25
CA SER A 496 35.29 2.01 -15.90
C SER A 496 33.88 2.61 -15.80
N THR A 497 33.48 3.50 -16.72
CA THR A 497 32.16 4.15 -16.67
C THR A 497 31.05 3.28 -17.27
N TYR A 498 29.84 3.31 -16.72
CA TYR A 498 28.58 2.76 -17.21
C TYR A 498 27.84 3.69 -18.20
N CYS A 499 28.28 4.93 -18.39
CA CYS A 499 27.70 5.88 -19.35
C CYS A 499 28.02 5.48 -20.79
N ARG A 500 27.03 4.98 -21.55
CA ARG A 500 27.24 4.50 -22.93
C ARG A 500 27.64 5.62 -23.88
N LEU A 501 26.96 6.77 -23.80
CA LEU A 501 27.30 7.98 -24.56
C LEU A 501 28.75 8.43 -24.31
N CYS A 502 29.21 8.37 -23.07
CA CYS A 502 30.56 8.76 -22.67
C CYS A 502 31.59 7.84 -23.33
N ARG A 503 31.35 6.51 -23.30
CA ARG A 503 32.21 5.53 -23.98
C ARG A 503 32.26 5.77 -25.48
N GLU A 504 31.12 5.94 -26.12
CA GLU A 504 31.03 6.13 -27.58
C GLU A 504 31.81 7.36 -28.04
N ARG A 505 31.55 8.52 -27.43
CA ARG A 505 32.19 9.79 -27.81
C ARG A 505 33.68 9.80 -27.50
N ALA A 506 34.10 9.24 -26.36
CA ALA A 506 35.50 9.19 -26.00
C ALA A 506 36.28 8.19 -26.87
N ASN A 507 35.74 7.01 -27.16
CA ASN A 507 36.37 6.04 -28.06
C ASN A 507 36.55 6.59 -29.48
N CYS A 508 35.59 7.38 -29.98
CA CYS A 508 35.73 8.07 -31.26
C CYS A 508 36.98 8.97 -31.30
N VAL A 509 37.23 9.73 -30.23
CA VAL A 509 38.43 10.60 -30.14
C VAL A 509 39.71 9.83 -29.87
N ILE A 510 39.66 8.77 -29.06
CA ILE A 510 40.81 7.89 -28.85
C ILE A 510 41.27 7.29 -30.18
N ASN A 511 40.34 6.80 -31.00
CA ASN A 511 40.64 6.23 -32.31
C ASN A 511 41.23 7.29 -33.27
N ASP A 512 40.66 8.50 -33.30
CA ASP A 512 41.21 9.63 -34.07
C ASP A 512 42.64 9.98 -33.63
N TYR A 513 42.89 10.05 -32.32
CA TYR A 513 44.24 10.29 -31.78
C TYR A 513 45.23 9.20 -32.16
N MET A 514 44.85 7.92 -32.06
CA MET A 514 45.71 6.80 -32.44
C MET A 514 46.10 6.87 -33.92
N GLN A 515 45.15 7.23 -34.79
CA GLN A 515 45.43 7.44 -36.20
C GLN A 515 46.43 8.59 -36.43
N ARG A 516 46.26 9.74 -35.77
CA ARG A 516 47.20 10.87 -35.88
C ARG A 516 48.60 10.54 -35.35
N LEU A 517 48.69 9.69 -34.31
CA LEU A 517 49.96 9.23 -33.77
C LEU A 517 50.67 8.30 -34.77
N ASP A 518 49.94 7.39 -35.40
CA ASP A 518 50.50 6.51 -36.44
C ASP A 518 50.98 7.31 -37.65
N ASP A 519 50.20 8.31 -38.09
CA ASP A 519 50.59 9.22 -39.18
C ASP A 519 51.86 10.00 -38.87
N GLU A 520 51.99 10.53 -37.64
CA GLU A 520 53.18 11.26 -37.20
C GLU A 520 54.41 10.35 -37.09
N ASN A 521 54.25 9.12 -36.58
CA ASN A 521 55.31 8.12 -36.54
C ASN A 521 55.78 7.75 -37.95
N ASN A 522 54.85 7.55 -38.89
CA ASN A 522 55.17 7.28 -40.29
C ASN A 522 55.90 8.46 -40.93
N ARG A 523 55.48 9.71 -40.64
CA ARG A 523 56.15 10.93 -41.12
C ARG A 523 57.58 11.04 -40.60
N LEU A 524 57.80 10.82 -39.30
CA LEU A 524 59.13 10.86 -38.69
C LEU A 524 60.04 9.73 -39.22
N ALA A 525 59.49 8.54 -39.42
CA ALA A 525 60.21 7.43 -40.04
C ALA A 525 60.63 7.78 -41.48
N ALA A 526 59.71 8.33 -42.28
CA ALA A 526 60.02 8.74 -43.65
C ALA A 526 61.11 9.82 -43.70
N GLN A 527 61.08 10.81 -42.79
CA GLN A 527 62.14 11.82 -42.69
C GLN A 527 63.51 11.22 -42.34
N LYS A 528 63.56 10.21 -41.45
CA LYS A 528 64.80 9.49 -41.15
C LYS A 528 65.29 8.70 -42.37
N LEU A 529 64.39 8.05 -43.10
CA LEU A 529 64.73 7.33 -44.32
C LEU A 529 65.30 8.26 -45.38
N ASP A 530 64.65 9.40 -45.62
CA ASP A 530 65.14 10.43 -46.55
C ASP A 530 66.53 10.95 -46.15
N ALA A 531 66.77 11.16 -44.85
CA ALA A 531 68.08 11.55 -44.34
C ALA A 531 69.14 10.45 -44.55
N ASN A 532 68.79 9.18 -44.31
CA ASN A 532 69.68 8.04 -44.57
C ASN A 532 69.99 7.89 -46.06
N ILE A 533 68.99 8.03 -46.93
CA ILE A 533 69.15 8.03 -48.39
C ILE A 533 70.08 9.17 -48.83
N ALA A 534 69.91 10.38 -48.29
CA ALA A 534 70.78 11.51 -48.59
C ALA A 534 72.24 11.24 -48.18
N ASN A 535 72.47 10.74 -46.96
CA ASN A 535 73.80 10.36 -46.48
C ASN A 535 74.43 9.25 -47.34
N ALA A 536 73.65 8.21 -47.68
CA ALA A 536 74.12 7.13 -48.54
C ALA A 536 74.50 7.63 -49.95
N ARG A 537 73.73 8.57 -50.53
CA ARG A 537 74.09 9.22 -51.81
C ARG A 537 75.40 9.99 -51.71
N ASP A 538 75.61 10.76 -50.63
CA ASP A 538 76.86 11.48 -50.39
C ASP A 538 78.05 10.51 -50.25
N GLN A 539 77.85 9.38 -49.57
CA GLN A 539 78.87 8.33 -49.46
C GLN A 539 79.20 7.70 -50.81
N VAL A 540 78.20 7.35 -51.63
CA VAL A 540 78.42 6.84 -53.00
C VAL A 540 79.20 7.86 -53.82
N PHE A 541 78.86 9.15 -53.74
CA PHE A 541 79.57 10.21 -54.46
C PHE A 541 81.02 10.35 -53.98
N ALA A 542 81.26 10.33 -52.67
CA ALA A 542 82.60 10.36 -52.10
C ALA A 542 83.44 9.15 -52.52
N ILE A 543 82.84 7.95 -52.56
CA ILE A 543 83.48 6.74 -53.05
C ILE A 543 83.82 6.87 -54.53
N LEU A 544 82.90 7.36 -55.38
CA LEU A 544 83.15 7.60 -56.81
C LEU A 544 84.28 8.61 -57.05
N GLN A 545 84.36 9.68 -56.26
CA GLN A 545 85.48 10.63 -56.34
C GLN A 545 86.81 9.96 -56.00
N LYS A 546 86.86 9.18 -54.91
CA LYS A 546 88.04 8.38 -54.54
C LYS A 546 88.39 7.38 -55.63
N GLU A 547 87.42 6.68 -56.21
CA GLU A 547 87.65 5.73 -57.29
C GLU A 547 88.29 6.41 -58.51
N LYS A 548 87.80 7.60 -58.89
CA LYS A 548 88.34 8.35 -60.02
C LYS A 548 89.79 8.79 -59.78
N ILE A 549 90.13 9.18 -58.55
CA ILE A 549 91.49 9.55 -58.16
C ILE A 549 92.41 8.32 -58.19
N ILE A 550 91.98 7.23 -57.54
CA ILE A 550 92.75 5.98 -57.47
C ILE A 550 92.97 5.39 -58.86
N ARG A 551 91.94 5.34 -59.72
CA ARG A 551 92.08 4.89 -61.12
C ARG A 551 93.08 5.74 -61.89
N ARG A 552 92.99 7.06 -61.78
CA ARG A 552 93.95 7.96 -62.44
C ARG A 552 95.39 7.69 -61.99
N HIS A 553 95.61 7.43 -60.71
CA HIS A 553 96.93 7.05 -60.21
C HIS A 553 97.37 5.68 -60.73
N PHE A 554 96.49 4.68 -60.71
CA PHE A 554 96.79 3.36 -61.26
C PHE A 554 97.15 3.42 -62.75
N ASP A 555 96.37 4.16 -63.54
CA ASP A 555 96.58 4.29 -64.98
C ASP A 555 97.86 5.08 -65.33
N ASN A 556 98.24 6.06 -64.50
CA ASN A 556 99.41 6.91 -64.73
C ASN A 556 100.72 6.30 -64.19
N ASP A 557 100.67 5.73 -62.99
CA ASP A 557 101.86 5.29 -62.25
C ASP A 557 102.20 3.81 -62.53
N PHE A 558 101.24 3.02 -63.04
CA PHE A 558 101.41 1.59 -63.34
C PHE A 558 100.82 1.17 -64.71
N PRO A 559 101.27 1.77 -65.83
CA PRO A 559 100.69 1.54 -67.17
C PRO A 559 100.87 0.10 -67.70
N ASP A 560 101.94 -0.59 -67.27
CA ASP A 560 102.28 -1.96 -67.72
C ASP A 560 101.81 -3.06 -66.75
N GLY A 561 101.05 -2.69 -65.71
CA GLY A 561 100.55 -3.59 -64.67
C GLY A 561 101.20 -3.36 -63.31
N MET A 562 100.48 -3.75 -62.25
CA MET A 562 100.87 -3.52 -60.86
C MET A 562 101.91 -4.54 -60.38
N PRO A 563 103.01 -4.11 -59.74
CA PRO A 563 103.95 -5.01 -59.10
C PRO A 563 103.35 -5.66 -57.82
N GLU A 564 103.85 -6.84 -57.49
CA GLU A 564 103.23 -7.79 -56.52
C GLU A 564 103.20 -7.25 -55.08
N ASP A 565 104.13 -6.37 -54.75
CA ASP A 565 104.28 -5.65 -53.48
C ASP A 565 103.18 -4.60 -53.21
N VAL A 566 102.35 -4.26 -54.21
CA VAL A 566 101.25 -3.28 -54.11
C VAL A 566 99.86 -3.93 -54.30
N ALA A 567 99.80 -5.27 -54.40
CA ALA A 567 98.57 -6.02 -54.66
C ALA A 567 97.44 -5.80 -53.63
N PHE A 568 97.80 -5.51 -52.36
CA PHE A 568 96.82 -5.23 -51.31
C PHE A 568 95.98 -3.97 -51.59
N ILE A 569 96.53 -2.96 -52.29
CA ILE A 569 95.81 -1.73 -52.64
C ILE A 569 94.74 -2.03 -53.69
N LYS A 570 95.00 -2.97 -54.60
CA LYS A 570 94.01 -3.45 -55.57
C LYS A 570 92.86 -4.18 -54.88
N GLU A 571 93.15 -5.01 -53.88
CA GLU A 571 92.13 -5.70 -53.10
C GLU A 571 91.23 -4.72 -52.32
N ASP A 572 91.82 -3.71 -51.68
CA ASP A 572 91.07 -2.65 -50.99
C ASP A 572 90.24 -1.80 -51.97
N PHE A 573 90.77 -1.56 -53.16
CA PHE A 573 90.06 -0.86 -54.23
C PHE A 573 88.87 -1.66 -54.76
N ASP A 574 89.01 -2.96 -54.98
CA ASP A 574 87.93 -3.85 -55.39
C ASP A 574 86.85 -3.97 -54.30
N ARG A 575 87.26 -3.99 -53.03
CA ARG A 575 86.35 -3.94 -51.88
C ARG A 575 85.55 -2.64 -51.82
N LEU A 576 86.22 -1.51 -52.09
CA LEU A 576 85.58 -0.20 -52.17
C LEU A 576 84.57 -0.11 -53.33
N GLN A 577 84.89 -0.68 -54.50
CA GLN A 577 83.95 -0.81 -55.62
C GLN A 577 82.76 -1.73 -55.29
N LEU A 578 83.00 -2.84 -54.59
CA LEU A 578 81.95 -3.75 -54.16
C LEU A 578 81.00 -3.07 -53.18
N ASN A 579 81.53 -2.32 -52.20
CA ASN A 579 80.74 -1.55 -51.25
C ASN A 579 79.91 -0.46 -51.94
N ARG A 580 80.49 0.24 -52.93
CA ARG A 580 79.73 1.19 -53.76
C ARG A 580 78.58 0.52 -54.48
N LYS A 581 78.82 -0.64 -55.13
CA LYS A 581 77.78 -1.37 -55.88
C LYS A 581 76.64 -1.82 -54.97
N LYS A 582 76.95 -2.30 -53.76
CA LYS A 582 75.95 -2.67 -52.75
C LYS A 582 75.10 -1.47 -52.33
N LEU A 583 75.75 -0.37 -51.93
CA LEU A 583 75.04 0.84 -51.50
C LEU A 583 74.21 1.46 -52.63
N GLN A 584 74.73 1.44 -53.86
CA GLN A 584 74.02 1.93 -55.03
C GLN A 584 72.85 1.02 -55.44
N SER A 585 72.97 -0.31 -55.24
CA SER A 585 71.84 -1.23 -55.46
C SER A 585 70.73 -1.03 -54.44
N ALA A 586 71.07 -0.72 -53.18
CA ALA A 586 70.07 -0.35 -52.18
C ALA A 586 69.34 0.95 -52.58
N LEU A 587 70.07 1.99 -52.97
CA LEU A 587 69.52 3.29 -53.38
C LEU A 587 68.61 3.28 -54.62
N ASN A 588 68.66 2.24 -55.45
CA ASN A 588 67.88 2.13 -56.69
C ASN A 588 66.44 1.60 -56.47
N ASN A 589 66.08 1.22 -55.24
CA ASN A 589 64.73 0.75 -54.93
C ASN A 589 63.75 1.93 -54.78
N GLU A 590 62.49 1.73 -55.20
CA GLU A 590 61.42 2.72 -54.99
C GLU A 590 60.84 2.57 -53.58
N TYR A 591 60.85 3.66 -52.79
CA TYR A 591 60.49 3.67 -51.37
C TYR A 591 59.19 4.40 -51.05
N SER A 592 58.26 4.51 -52.00
CA SER A 592 57.00 5.23 -51.80
C SER A 592 55.97 4.40 -51.00
N GLY A 593 55.27 5.04 -50.06
CA GLY A 593 54.12 4.45 -49.36
C GLY A 593 54.44 3.42 -48.26
N LEU A 594 55.67 3.42 -47.73
CA LEU A 594 56.10 2.47 -46.69
C LEU A 594 55.62 2.88 -45.29
N ASN A 595 55.26 1.88 -44.47
CA ASN A 595 54.95 2.10 -43.05
C ASN A 595 56.22 2.11 -42.18
N THR A 596 56.11 2.56 -40.93
CA THR A 596 57.24 2.69 -39.99
C THR A 596 58.09 1.41 -39.87
N THR A 597 57.47 0.23 -39.83
CA THR A 597 58.20 -1.06 -39.74
C THR A 597 59.02 -1.35 -40.99
N GLN A 598 58.43 -1.12 -42.17
CA GLN A 598 59.12 -1.30 -43.44
C GLN A 598 60.26 -0.29 -43.60
N ILE A 599 60.06 0.95 -43.15
CA ILE A 599 61.08 1.99 -43.16
C ILE A 599 62.27 1.62 -42.29
N ASN A 600 62.04 1.10 -41.08
CA ASN A 600 63.12 0.72 -40.17
C ASN A 600 63.98 -0.44 -40.74
N ILE A 601 63.36 -1.41 -41.39
CA ILE A 601 64.08 -2.52 -42.05
C ILE A 601 64.97 -1.96 -43.18
N ILE A 602 64.42 -1.09 -44.02
CA ILE A 602 65.18 -0.47 -45.12
C ILE A 602 66.31 0.43 -44.59
N ALA A 603 66.08 1.11 -43.47
CA ALA A 603 67.09 1.94 -42.82
C ALA A 603 68.23 1.12 -42.18
N GLU A 604 68.05 -0.19 -41.91
CA GLU A 604 69.14 -1.09 -41.53
C GLU A 604 69.92 -1.61 -42.74
N ASP A 605 69.25 -1.73 -43.89
CA ASP A 605 69.86 -2.16 -45.16
C ASP A 605 70.67 -1.05 -45.87
N ILE A 606 70.38 0.23 -45.58
CA ILE A 606 71.10 1.44 -46.05
C ILE A 606 72.13 1.86 -45.01
#